data_AF-A0A1G6Q916-F1
#
_entry.id   AF-A0A1G6Q916-F1
#
_cell.length_a   1.000
_cell.length_b   1.000
_cell.length_c   1.000
_cell.angle_alpha   90.00
_cell.angle_beta   90.00
_cell.angle_gamma   90.00
#
_symmetry.space_group_name_H-M   'P 1'
#
loop_
_entity.id
_entity.type
_entity.pdbx_description
1 polymer ?
#
loop_
_entity_poly.entity_id
_entity_poly.type
_entity_poly.pdbx_seq_one_letter_code
_entity_poly.pdbx_strand_id
1 'polypeptide(L)'
;MWDGAPDVRTHSGCPGRAVSSTLFVVDAWDDRERAALVALLRVRPDRMTWPQIAAEVADSGSARAVWDRLRPQAPFETEIDTAGGQSELDVASMDIESWRLDGFRFLTFQDADYPAQLREVQQMPPVLFTQGTLQPGEAAVSVVGSRKASPTALRTARDIATGLSDAGVTVLSGLAEGIDTAAHSAALNVGGRTVAIIGTGIRKYFPAANRALQIRIATSGLVVSQFWPDAPPTKQTFPMRNATMSAYGRATIVVEAGEQSGARIQARSAVAHGRPVILLDAVASGTNWGRSLLGEPGVYPAANAHEAVERALGIVTDRSHLAKLLAMVGE
;
A
#
# COMPACT_ATOMS: atom_id res chain seq x y z
N MET A 1 -12.10 61.30 -46.28
CA MET A 1 -12.80 60.85 -47.50
C MET A 1 -11.97 59.68 -48.03
N TRP A 2 -12.48 58.45 -47.85
CA TRP A 2 -12.02 57.16 -48.42
C TRP A 2 -10.64 56.65 -47.91
N ASP A 3 -10.53 55.59 -47.11
CA ASP A 3 -10.85 54.14 -47.22
C ASP A 3 -9.68 53.27 -47.74
N GLY A 4 -9.38 52.18 -47.03
CA GLY A 4 -8.80 50.96 -47.62
C GLY A 4 -7.51 50.36 -47.01
N ALA A 5 -7.69 49.49 -46.01
CA ALA A 5 -6.96 48.24 -45.66
C ALA A 5 -5.43 48.07 -45.82
N PRO A 6 -4.74 47.39 -44.86
CA PRO A 6 -3.51 46.67 -45.13
C PRO A 6 -3.68 45.14 -45.10
N ASP A 7 -3.31 44.57 -46.25
CA ASP A 7 -2.79 43.24 -46.60
C ASP A 7 -2.43 42.26 -45.45
N VAL A 8 -3.15 41.14 -45.39
CA VAL A 8 -2.88 39.98 -44.52
C VAL A 8 -1.97 39.01 -45.27
N ARG A 9 -0.69 38.95 -44.87
CA ARG A 9 0.23 37.89 -45.32
C ARG A 9 -0.13 36.57 -44.66
N THR A 10 -0.49 35.59 -45.49
CA THR A 10 -0.69 34.19 -45.12
C THR A 10 0.65 33.54 -44.76
N HIS A 11 0.87 33.27 -43.47
CA HIS A 11 1.90 32.32 -43.04
C HIS A 11 1.34 30.90 -43.11
N SER A 12 1.93 30.12 -44.01
CA SER A 12 1.82 28.68 -44.18
C SER A 12 1.94 27.94 -42.84
N GLY A 13 0.89 27.21 -42.48
CA GLY A 13 0.84 26.38 -41.29
C GLY A 13 1.84 25.22 -41.35
N CYS A 14 2.67 25.10 -40.31
CA CYS A 14 3.24 23.83 -39.91
C CYS A 14 2.12 22.99 -39.28
N PRO A 15 1.87 21.74 -39.71
CA PRO A 15 0.95 20.87 -39.00
C PRO A 15 1.58 20.51 -37.65
N GLY A 16 1.07 21.16 -36.59
CA GLY A 16 1.37 20.80 -35.21
C GLY A 16 0.98 19.34 -35.01
N ARG A 17 2.00 18.50 -34.83
CA ARG A 17 1.84 17.09 -34.48
C ARG A 17 1.20 17.07 -33.10
N ALA A 18 -0.11 16.83 -33.04
CA ALA A 18 -0.82 16.59 -31.80
C ALA A 18 -0.12 15.43 -31.10
N VAL A 19 0.59 15.74 -30.00
CA VAL A 19 1.04 14.72 -29.08
C VAL A 19 -0.22 14.28 -28.37
N SER A 20 -0.84 13.21 -28.88
CA SER A 20 -1.94 12.52 -28.20
C SER A 20 -1.41 12.11 -26.84
N SER A 21 -1.87 12.79 -25.79
CA SER A 21 -1.73 12.34 -24.41
C SER A 21 -2.58 11.09 -24.25
N THR A 22 -2.05 9.96 -24.72
CA THR A 22 -2.57 8.66 -24.37
C THR A 22 -2.40 8.53 -22.86
N LEU A 23 -3.45 8.85 -22.12
CA LEU A 23 -3.72 8.23 -20.82
C LEU A 23 -3.38 6.75 -21.02
N PHE A 24 -2.31 6.28 -20.39
CA PHE A 24 -1.98 4.85 -20.37
C PHE A 24 -3.16 4.15 -19.70
N VAL A 25 -4.14 3.75 -20.49
CA VAL A 25 -5.06 2.68 -20.14
C VAL A 25 -4.14 1.47 -20.09
N VAL A 26 -3.65 1.16 -18.89
CA VAL A 26 -2.97 -0.09 -18.63
C VAL A 26 -4.04 -1.15 -18.88
N ASP A 27 -3.96 -1.82 -20.03
CA ASP A 27 -4.84 -2.93 -20.34
C ASP A 27 -4.72 -3.93 -19.19
N ALA A 28 -5.83 -4.16 -18.51
CA ALA A 28 -5.85 -5.06 -17.36
C ALA A 28 -5.33 -6.42 -17.82
N TRP A 29 -4.37 -6.98 -17.07
CA TRP A 29 -3.81 -8.28 -17.39
C TRP A 29 -4.88 -9.37 -17.44
N ASP A 30 -4.77 -10.19 -18.48
CA ASP A 30 -5.55 -11.40 -18.64
C ASP A 30 -5.14 -12.48 -17.63
N ASP A 31 -5.87 -13.59 -17.66
CA ASP A 31 -5.66 -14.70 -16.72
C ASP A 31 -4.31 -15.38 -16.89
N ARG A 32 -3.74 -15.34 -18.10
CA ARG A 32 -2.45 -15.96 -18.41
C ARG A 32 -1.31 -15.17 -17.78
N GLU A 33 -1.35 -13.85 -17.87
CA GLU A 33 -0.39 -12.96 -17.22
C GLU A 33 -0.47 -13.08 -15.69
N ARG A 34 -1.68 -13.09 -15.14
CA ARG A 34 -1.88 -13.28 -13.69
C ARG A 34 -1.36 -14.64 -13.21
N ALA A 35 -1.65 -15.72 -13.93
CA ALA A 35 -1.17 -17.05 -13.59
C ALA A 35 0.36 -17.12 -13.64
N ALA A 36 0.99 -16.52 -14.65
CA ALA A 36 2.44 -16.44 -14.75
C ALA A 36 3.05 -15.66 -13.58
N LEU A 37 2.46 -14.52 -13.18
CA LEU A 37 2.93 -13.79 -12.01
C LEU A 37 2.83 -14.66 -10.73
N VAL A 38 1.69 -15.30 -10.50
CA VAL A 38 1.50 -16.17 -9.33
C VAL A 38 2.52 -17.32 -9.32
N ALA A 39 2.75 -17.96 -10.47
CA ALA A 39 3.73 -19.03 -10.62
C ALA A 39 5.16 -18.53 -10.32
N LEU A 40 5.57 -17.37 -10.86
CA LEU A 40 6.86 -16.74 -10.55
C LEU A 40 7.04 -16.51 -9.04
N LEU A 41 6.02 -15.98 -8.37
CA LEU A 41 6.05 -15.66 -6.94
C LEU A 41 6.14 -16.91 -6.03
N ARG A 42 5.68 -18.07 -6.53
CA ARG A 42 5.77 -19.37 -5.85
C ARG A 42 7.12 -20.04 -6.07
N VAL A 43 7.51 -20.18 -7.33
CA VAL A 43 8.76 -20.84 -7.72
C VAL A 43 9.98 -20.05 -7.25
N ARG A 44 9.90 -18.71 -7.32
CA ARG A 44 10.99 -17.79 -6.98
C ARG A 44 12.32 -18.18 -7.64
N PRO A 45 12.42 -18.07 -8.98
CA PRO A 45 13.66 -18.34 -9.71
C PRO A 45 14.85 -17.63 -9.07
N ASP A 46 16.01 -18.31 -9.03
CA ASP A 46 17.25 -17.79 -8.41
C ASP A 46 17.09 -17.24 -6.99
N ARG A 47 16.09 -17.73 -6.24
CA ARG A 47 15.72 -17.26 -4.89
C ARG A 47 15.34 -15.78 -4.83
N MET A 48 14.96 -15.18 -5.96
CA MET A 48 14.51 -13.79 -6.04
C MET A 48 13.41 -13.51 -5.00
N THR A 49 13.45 -12.32 -4.41
CA THR A 49 12.40 -11.82 -3.53
C THR A 49 11.19 -11.35 -4.34
N TRP A 50 10.03 -11.26 -3.70
CA TRP A 50 8.82 -10.78 -4.37
C TRP A 50 8.96 -9.38 -4.97
N PRO A 51 9.59 -8.39 -4.30
CA PRO A 51 9.86 -7.09 -4.93
C PRO A 51 10.79 -7.18 -6.14
N GLN A 52 11.80 -8.07 -6.13
CA GLN A 52 12.67 -8.26 -7.30
C GLN A 52 11.90 -8.86 -8.48
N ILE A 53 11.03 -9.84 -8.23
CA ILE A 53 10.14 -10.40 -9.26
C ILE A 53 9.20 -9.31 -9.77
N ALA A 54 8.60 -8.52 -8.87
CA ALA A 54 7.70 -7.43 -9.24
C ALA A 54 8.39 -6.39 -10.14
N ALA A 55 9.62 -6.01 -9.80
CA ALA A 55 10.43 -5.09 -10.61
C ALA A 55 10.75 -5.68 -11.99
N GLU A 56 11.24 -6.93 -12.04
CA GLU A 56 11.56 -7.60 -13.31
C GLU A 56 10.34 -7.70 -14.24
N VAL A 57 9.18 -8.02 -13.67
CA VAL A 57 7.93 -8.13 -14.42
C VAL A 57 7.40 -6.76 -14.85
N ALA A 58 7.54 -5.74 -13.99
CA ALA A 58 7.17 -4.37 -14.35
C ALA A 58 8.03 -3.84 -15.50
N ASP A 59 9.34 -4.08 -15.46
CA ASP A 59 10.28 -3.67 -16.51
C ASP A 59 10.03 -4.42 -17.82
N SER A 60 9.68 -5.71 -17.75
CA SER A 60 9.35 -6.53 -18.91
C SER A 60 7.96 -6.27 -19.48
N GLY A 61 7.04 -5.66 -18.73
CA GLY A 61 5.63 -5.46 -19.10
C GLY A 61 4.76 -6.73 -19.20
N SER A 62 5.34 -7.92 -19.02
CA SER A 62 4.65 -9.22 -19.14
C SER A 62 5.25 -10.21 -18.14
N ALA A 63 4.43 -10.73 -17.23
CA ALA A 63 4.80 -11.82 -16.34
C ALA A 63 5.05 -13.11 -17.11
N ARG A 64 4.30 -13.33 -18.20
CA ARG A 64 4.49 -14.49 -19.06
C ARG A 64 5.87 -14.50 -19.73
N ALA A 65 6.31 -13.37 -20.27
CA ALA A 65 7.63 -13.25 -20.86
C ALA A 65 8.75 -13.49 -19.84
N VAL A 66 8.60 -12.99 -18.61
CA VAL A 66 9.54 -13.27 -17.52
C VAL A 66 9.53 -14.73 -17.11
N TRP A 67 8.36 -15.36 -17.00
CA TRP A 67 8.23 -16.78 -16.71
C TRP A 67 8.93 -17.66 -17.75
N ASP A 68 8.71 -17.39 -19.04
CA ASP A 68 9.30 -18.19 -20.12
C ASP A 68 10.84 -18.03 -20.16
N ARG A 69 11.36 -16.85 -19.79
CA ARG A 69 12.80 -16.57 -19.72
C ARG A 69 13.48 -17.14 -18.48
N LEU A 70 12.86 -16.98 -17.31
CA LEU A 70 13.43 -17.39 -16.01
C LEU A 70 13.02 -18.79 -15.59
N ARG A 71 12.29 -19.52 -16.44
CA ARG A 71 11.91 -20.92 -16.18
C ARG A 71 13.16 -21.66 -15.71
N PRO A 72 13.12 -22.32 -14.53
CA PRO A 72 14.18 -23.21 -14.13
C PRO A 72 14.35 -24.27 -15.23
N GLN A 73 15.47 -24.23 -15.95
CA GLN A 73 15.95 -25.38 -16.69
C GLN A 73 16.33 -26.38 -15.60
N ALA A 74 15.41 -27.29 -15.24
CA ALA A 74 15.77 -28.37 -14.33
C ALA A 74 16.96 -29.11 -14.98
N PRO A 75 18.13 -29.19 -14.34
CA PRO A 75 19.17 -30.08 -14.82
C PRO A 75 18.60 -31.48 -14.61
N PHE A 76 18.31 -32.16 -15.72
CA PHE A 76 17.47 -33.36 -15.81
C PHE A 76 15.96 -33.07 -15.74
N GLU A 77 15.41 -32.51 -16.81
CA GLU A 77 14.14 -33.00 -17.34
C GLU A 77 14.32 -34.49 -17.70
N THR A 78 14.28 -35.37 -16.72
CA THR A 78 13.68 -36.68 -16.99
C THR A 78 12.25 -36.39 -17.39
N GLU A 79 11.89 -36.84 -18.58
CA GLU A 79 10.53 -37.13 -19.03
C GLU A 79 9.79 -37.94 -17.94
N ILE A 80 9.31 -37.20 -16.95
CA ILE A 80 8.16 -37.50 -16.13
C ILE A 80 7.31 -36.25 -16.38
N ASP A 81 6.76 -36.02 -17.58
CA ASP A 81 5.65 -36.80 -18.16
C ASP A 81 5.09 -37.90 -17.25
N THR A 82 4.76 -37.52 -16.01
CA THR A 82 3.65 -38.18 -15.35
C THR A 82 2.42 -37.75 -16.15
N ALA A 83 1.87 -38.70 -16.88
CA ALA A 83 0.45 -38.76 -17.18
C ALA A 83 -0.34 -38.27 -15.94
N GLY A 84 -0.73 -36.99 -15.91
CA GLY A 84 -1.53 -36.37 -14.86
C GLY A 84 -0.90 -35.27 -13.97
N GLY A 85 0.36 -34.83 -14.17
CA GLY A 85 0.95 -33.72 -13.39
C GLY A 85 0.58 -32.34 -13.95
N GLN A 86 -0.14 -31.51 -13.17
CA GLN A 86 -0.49 -30.13 -13.56
C GLN A 86 0.75 -29.21 -13.55
N SER A 87 0.89 -28.33 -14.54
CA SER A 87 1.99 -27.34 -14.54
C SER A 87 1.77 -26.27 -13.47
N GLU A 88 2.83 -25.58 -13.04
CA GLU A 88 2.72 -24.44 -12.10
C GLU A 88 1.78 -23.34 -12.60
N LEU A 89 1.70 -23.14 -13.93
CA LEU A 89 0.76 -22.21 -14.54
C LEU A 89 -0.70 -22.69 -14.41
N ASP A 90 -0.94 -23.99 -14.56
CA ASP A 90 -2.28 -24.58 -14.40
C ASP A 90 -2.73 -24.47 -12.95
N VAL A 91 -1.85 -24.83 -12.00
CA VAL A 91 -2.13 -24.70 -10.56
C VAL A 91 -2.39 -23.23 -10.19
N ALA A 92 -1.58 -22.29 -10.69
CA ALA A 92 -1.80 -20.86 -10.46
C ALA A 92 -3.15 -20.38 -11.04
N SER A 93 -3.53 -20.85 -12.23
CA SER A 93 -4.80 -20.50 -12.87
C SER A 93 -5.99 -21.01 -12.06
N MET A 94 -5.95 -22.28 -11.63
CA MET A 94 -6.99 -22.89 -10.78
C MET A 94 -7.14 -22.17 -9.44
N ASP A 95 -6.03 -21.76 -8.82
CA ASP A 95 -6.07 -21.00 -7.58
C ASP A 95 -6.69 -19.61 -7.77
N ILE A 96 -6.36 -18.90 -8.86
CA ILE A 96 -6.98 -17.60 -9.18
C ILE A 96 -8.50 -17.77 -9.37
N GLU A 97 -8.94 -18.80 -10.08
CA GLU A 97 -10.36 -19.13 -10.22
C GLU A 97 -11.00 -19.41 -8.86
N SER A 98 -10.35 -20.18 -8.00
CA SER A 98 -10.83 -20.43 -6.63
C SER A 98 -10.93 -19.12 -5.82
N TRP A 99 -9.94 -18.23 -5.90
CA TRP A 99 -9.94 -16.96 -5.16
C TRP A 99 -11.02 -16.00 -5.63
N ARG A 100 -11.44 -16.06 -6.90
CA ARG A 100 -12.56 -15.24 -7.40
C ARG A 100 -13.90 -15.60 -6.76
N LEU A 101 -14.04 -16.83 -6.29
CA LEU A 101 -15.24 -17.33 -5.63
C LEU A 101 -15.25 -17.02 -4.12
N ASP A 102 -14.15 -16.47 -3.59
CA ASP A 102 -14.08 -16.09 -2.18
C ASP A 102 -14.66 -14.69 -1.92
N GLY A 103 -14.96 -14.41 -0.64
CA GLY A 103 -15.41 -13.09 -0.19
C GLY A 103 -14.33 -11.99 -0.17
N PHE A 104 -13.23 -12.16 -0.89
CA PHE A 104 -12.17 -11.17 -1.04
C PHE A 104 -11.80 -11.01 -2.52
N ARG A 105 -11.06 -9.95 -2.86
CA ARG A 105 -10.57 -9.68 -4.21
C ARG A 105 -9.08 -9.98 -4.29
N PHE A 106 -8.65 -10.58 -5.40
CA PHE A 106 -7.24 -10.74 -5.75
C PHE A 106 -6.86 -9.67 -6.77
N LEU A 107 -5.84 -8.88 -6.46
CA LEU A 107 -5.32 -7.80 -7.29
C LEU A 107 -3.84 -8.02 -7.59
N THR A 108 -3.42 -7.58 -8.77
CA THR A 108 -2.02 -7.44 -9.17
C THR A 108 -1.65 -5.98 -9.29
N PHE A 109 -0.35 -5.65 -9.28
CA PHE A 109 0.11 -4.28 -9.46
C PHE A 109 -0.26 -3.64 -10.81
N GLN A 110 -0.74 -4.43 -11.78
CA GLN A 110 -1.25 -3.95 -13.07
C GLN A 110 -2.75 -3.61 -13.07
N ASP A 111 -3.48 -3.95 -12.00
CA ASP A 111 -4.92 -3.70 -11.95
C ASP A 111 -5.23 -2.23 -11.71
N ALA A 112 -6.17 -1.66 -12.45
CA ALA A 112 -6.49 -0.23 -12.37
C ALA A 112 -6.86 0.24 -10.94
N ASP A 113 -7.45 -0.63 -10.14
CA ASP A 113 -7.88 -0.37 -8.76
C ASP A 113 -6.82 -0.72 -7.71
N TYR A 114 -5.66 -1.26 -8.11
CA TYR A 114 -4.52 -1.43 -7.21
C TYR A 114 -4.06 -0.06 -6.69
N PRO A 115 -3.79 0.10 -5.38
CA PRO A 115 -3.44 1.39 -4.80
C PRO A 115 -2.19 2.00 -5.44
N ALA A 116 -2.35 3.14 -6.11
CA ALA A 116 -1.27 3.79 -6.87
C ALA A 116 -0.03 4.10 -6.01
N GLN A 117 -0.23 4.48 -4.74
CA GLN A 117 0.84 4.80 -3.79
C GLN A 117 1.79 3.61 -3.55
N LEU A 118 1.31 2.38 -3.71
CA LEU A 118 2.12 1.17 -3.57
C LEU A 118 3.00 0.89 -4.80
N ARG A 119 2.65 1.43 -5.97
CA ARG A 119 3.49 1.37 -7.18
C ARG A 119 4.71 2.28 -7.10
N GLU A 120 4.63 3.32 -6.26
CA GLU A 120 5.67 4.34 -6.13
C GLU A 120 6.90 3.88 -5.30
N VAL A 121 6.84 2.68 -4.69
CA VAL A 121 7.88 2.23 -3.76
C VAL A 121 8.62 1.00 -4.27
N GLN A 122 9.91 0.91 -3.94
CA GLN A 122 10.78 -0.23 -4.29
C GLN A 122 10.28 -1.57 -3.74
N GLN A 123 9.59 -1.56 -2.59
CA GLN A 123 9.02 -2.77 -1.98
C GLN A 123 7.57 -3.03 -2.42
N MET A 124 7.20 -2.63 -3.65
CA MET A 124 5.87 -2.81 -4.24
C MET A 124 5.39 -4.26 -4.07
N PRO A 125 4.26 -4.50 -3.38
CA PRO A 125 3.64 -5.82 -3.35
C PRO A 125 3.16 -6.23 -4.75
N PRO A 126 3.64 -7.34 -5.33
CA PRO A 126 3.21 -7.73 -6.68
C PRO A 126 1.73 -8.12 -6.72
N VAL A 127 1.19 -8.59 -5.59
CA VAL A 127 -0.20 -8.98 -5.44
C VAL A 127 -0.77 -8.45 -4.12
N LEU A 128 -2.08 -8.23 -4.10
CA LEU A 128 -2.85 -7.91 -2.91
C LEU A 128 -4.12 -8.77 -2.86
N PHE A 129 -4.50 -9.14 -1.65
CA PHE A 129 -5.80 -9.71 -1.32
C PHE A 129 -6.56 -8.70 -0.46
N THR A 130 -7.75 -8.29 -0.90
CA THR A 130 -8.50 -7.21 -0.26
C THR A 130 -9.91 -7.63 0.09
N GLN A 131 -10.37 -7.28 1.29
CA GLN A 131 -11.75 -7.49 1.72
C GLN A 131 -12.35 -6.17 2.22
N GLY A 132 -13.49 -5.78 1.67
CA GLY A 132 -14.10 -4.46 1.87
C GLY A 132 -13.96 -3.56 0.65
N THR A 133 -14.10 -2.25 0.85
CA THR A 133 -14.18 -1.29 -0.27
C THR A 133 -12.84 -0.62 -0.50
N LEU A 134 -12.29 -0.74 -1.71
CA LEU A 134 -11.16 0.08 -2.16
C LEU A 134 -11.66 1.46 -2.59
N GLN A 135 -10.99 2.52 -2.15
CA GLN A 135 -11.33 3.90 -2.52
C GLN A 135 -10.16 4.53 -3.29
N PRO A 136 -10.31 4.79 -4.59
CA PRO A 136 -9.29 5.48 -5.37
C PRO A 136 -8.95 6.85 -4.76
N GLY A 137 -7.66 7.16 -4.66
CA GLY A 137 -7.20 8.45 -4.13
C GLY A 137 -7.35 8.64 -2.62
N GLU A 138 -7.75 7.62 -1.88
CA GLU A 138 -7.96 7.68 -0.42
C GLU A 138 -6.78 8.33 0.32
N ALA A 139 -7.10 9.31 1.17
CA ALA A 139 -6.16 9.89 2.11
C ALA A 139 -6.20 9.09 3.40
N ALA A 140 -5.20 8.24 3.60
CA ALA A 140 -5.06 7.43 4.79
C ALA A 140 -3.82 7.82 5.62
N VAL A 141 -3.95 7.89 6.93
CA VAL A 141 -2.84 8.20 7.86
C VAL A 141 -2.64 7.03 8.82
N SER A 142 -1.41 6.51 8.87
CA SER A 142 -1.08 5.41 9.79
C SER A 142 -1.08 5.90 11.23
N VAL A 143 -1.77 5.21 12.13
CA VAL A 143 -1.68 5.42 13.59
C VAL A 143 -1.18 4.14 14.21
N VAL A 144 0.07 4.16 14.69
CA VAL A 144 0.80 2.94 15.09
C VAL A 144 1.56 3.12 16.39
N GLY A 145 1.90 2.00 17.04
CA GLY A 145 2.71 2.04 18.25
C GLY A 145 2.82 0.70 18.97
N SER A 146 2.98 0.78 20.29
CA SER A 146 3.23 -0.37 21.15
C SER A 146 2.02 -1.32 21.20
N ARG A 147 2.32 -2.63 21.20
CA ARG A 147 1.32 -3.68 21.49
C ARG A 147 0.90 -3.70 22.96
N LYS A 148 1.84 -3.33 23.84
CA LYS A 148 1.63 -3.20 25.29
C LYS A 148 1.68 -1.72 25.64
N ALA A 149 0.71 -0.96 25.15
CA ALA A 149 0.68 0.49 25.31
C ALA A 149 0.16 0.91 26.69
N SER A 150 0.65 2.04 27.18
CA SER A 150 0.13 2.65 28.42
C SER A 150 -1.33 3.07 28.26
N PRO A 151 -2.13 3.16 29.36
CA PRO A 151 -3.50 3.68 29.28
C PRO A 151 -3.57 5.08 28.68
N THR A 152 -2.56 5.92 28.92
CA THR A 152 -2.45 7.25 28.33
C THR A 152 -2.23 7.17 26.83
N ALA A 153 -1.28 6.36 26.35
CA ALA A 153 -1.05 6.20 24.91
C ALA A 153 -2.26 5.59 24.19
N LEU A 154 -3.00 4.68 24.82
CA LEU A 154 -4.26 4.19 24.28
C LEU A 154 -5.32 5.28 24.17
N ARG A 155 -5.40 6.23 25.11
CA ARG A 155 -6.28 7.41 24.98
C ARG A 155 -5.81 8.30 23.83
N THR A 156 -4.53 8.66 23.79
CA THR A 156 -3.94 9.46 22.71
C THR A 156 -4.19 8.86 21.33
N ALA A 157 -4.06 7.54 21.16
CA ALA A 157 -4.35 6.87 19.89
C ALA A 157 -5.82 6.98 19.48
N ARG A 158 -6.76 6.91 20.45
CA ARG A 158 -8.19 7.11 20.18
C ARG A 158 -8.46 8.56 19.79
N ASP A 159 -7.89 9.52 20.51
CA ASP A 159 -8.08 10.95 20.24
C ASP A 159 -7.56 11.33 18.84
N ILE A 160 -6.39 10.80 18.46
CA ILE A 160 -5.83 10.97 17.11
C ILE A 160 -6.76 10.35 16.06
N ALA A 161 -7.19 9.10 16.26
CA ALA A 161 -8.03 8.39 15.29
C ALA A 161 -9.40 9.06 15.12
N THR A 162 -10.00 9.56 16.21
CA THR A 162 -11.23 10.36 16.18
C THR A 162 -11.00 11.66 15.41
N GLY A 163 -9.96 12.44 15.74
CA GLY A 163 -9.68 13.71 15.06
C GLY A 163 -9.41 13.55 13.56
N LEU A 164 -8.72 12.48 13.15
CA LEU A 164 -8.55 12.15 11.72
C LEU A 164 -9.90 11.80 11.07
N SER A 165 -10.71 10.98 11.74
CA SER A 165 -12.01 10.53 11.22
C SER A 165 -13.00 11.68 11.08
N ASP A 166 -13.07 12.57 12.06
CA ASP A 166 -13.92 13.77 12.05
C ASP A 166 -13.55 14.72 10.89
N ALA A 167 -12.28 14.73 10.50
CA ALA A 167 -11.77 15.46 9.34
C ALA A 167 -11.92 14.70 8.00
N GLY A 168 -12.57 13.54 7.99
CA GLY A 168 -12.76 12.71 6.79
C GLY A 168 -11.50 11.98 6.31
N VAL A 169 -10.45 11.93 7.13
CA VAL A 169 -9.20 11.20 6.83
C VAL A 169 -9.31 9.76 7.32
N THR A 170 -8.95 8.82 6.46
CA THR A 170 -9.01 7.39 6.79
C THR A 170 -7.90 7.04 7.78
N VAL A 171 -8.27 6.33 8.85
CA VAL A 171 -7.30 5.78 9.80
C VAL A 171 -6.72 4.48 9.25
N LEU A 172 -5.40 4.42 9.12
CA LEU A 172 -4.67 3.24 8.67
C LEU A 172 -3.94 2.62 9.86
N SER A 173 -3.98 1.30 10.00
CA SER A 173 -3.14 0.61 11.00
C SER A 173 -2.95 -0.86 10.67
N GLY A 174 -2.20 -1.56 11.53
CA GLY A 174 -1.78 -2.94 11.32
C GLY A 174 -2.63 -3.98 12.06
N LEU A 175 -3.73 -3.59 12.71
CA LEU A 175 -4.58 -4.50 13.48
C LEU A 175 -3.85 -5.29 14.58
N ALA A 176 -2.67 -4.85 15.03
CA ALA A 176 -2.02 -5.46 16.19
C ALA A 176 -2.78 -5.14 17.50
N GLU A 177 -2.40 -5.79 18.59
CA GLU A 177 -2.86 -5.37 19.93
C GLU A 177 -2.39 -3.94 20.24
N GLY A 178 -2.99 -3.32 21.26
CA GLY A 178 -2.55 -2.02 21.75
C GLY A 178 -3.02 -0.87 20.86
N ILE A 179 -2.06 -0.05 20.40
CA ILE A 179 -2.34 1.19 19.66
C ILE A 179 -3.16 0.94 18.39
N ASP A 180 -2.82 -0.07 17.60
CA ASP A 180 -3.52 -0.39 16.35
C ASP A 180 -5.00 -0.73 16.61
N THR A 181 -5.29 -1.62 17.58
CA THR A 181 -6.68 -1.93 18.01
C THR A 181 -7.41 -0.66 18.45
N ALA A 182 -6.77 0.20 19.25
CA ALA A 182 -7.39 1.42 19.78
C ALA A 182 -7.74 2.41 18.65
N ALA A 183 -6.83 2.61 17.70
CA ALA A 183 -7.03 3.50 16.57
C ALA A 183 -8.18 3.03 15.66
N HIS A 184 -8.15 1.76 15.23
CA HIS A 184 -9.24 1.18 14.42
C HIS A 184 -10.59 1.27 15.12
N SER A 185 -10.64 0.91 16.41
CA SER A 185 -11.89 0.91 17.17
C SER A 185 -12.46 2.33 17.31
N ALA A 186 -11.62 3.32 17.61
CA ALA A 186 -12.05 4.71 17.73
C ALA A 186 -12.58 5.26 16.42
N ALA A 187 -11.87 5.05 15.30
CA ALA A 187 -12.30 5.47 13.98
C ALA A 187 -13.70 4.92 13.65
N LEU A 188 -13.89 3.62 13.84
CA LEU A 188 -15.18 2.97 13.58
C LEU A 188 -16.29 3.39 14.55
N ASN A 189 -15.96 3.80 15.78
CA ASN A 189 -16.96 4.19 16.78
C ASN A 189 -17.57 5.56 16.49
N VAL A 190 -16.84 6.44 15.80
CA VAL A 190 -17.34 7.74 15.35
C VAL A 190 -17.90 7.70 13.93
N GLY A 191 -18.07 6.51 13.35
CA GLY A 191 -18.54 6.33 11.98
C GLY A 191 -17.49 6.64 10.91
N GLY A 192 -16.24 6.85 11.31
CA GLY A 192 -15.10 7.05 10.43
C GLY A 192 -14.69 5.78 9.70
N ARG A 193 -13.88 5.97 8.66
CA ARG A 193 -13.34 4.90 7.83
C ARG A 193 -11.97 4.45 8.33
N THR A 194 -11.70 3.15 8.25
CA THR A 194 -10.38 2.61 8.59
C THR A 194 -9.93 1.49 7.66
N VAL A 195 -8.62 1.41 7.45
CA VAL A 195 -7.94 0.43 6.59
C VAL A 195 -6.95 -0.35 7.44
N ALA A 196 -7.05 -1.68 7.42
CA ALA A 196 -6.10 -2.58 8.08
C ALA A 196 -5.19 -3.25 7.06
N ILE A 197 -3.87 -3.05 7.16
CA ILE A 197 -2.89 -3.85 6.41
C ILE A 197 -2.41 -4.97 7.33
N ILE A 198 -2.73 -6.23 7.05
CA ILE A 198 -2.46 -7.35 7.97
C ILE A 198 -1.18 -8.11 7.63
N GLY A 199 -0.56 -8.69 8.67
CA GLY A 199 0.68 -9.47 8.60
C GLY A 199 0.48 -10.96 8.33
N THR A 200 -0.70 -11.35 7.86
CA THR A 200 -1.13 -12.73 7.61
C THR A 200 -1.86 -12.81 6.28
N GLY A 201 -2.14 -14.02 5.79
CA GLY A 201 -3.09 -14.21 4.71
C GLY A 201 -4.49 -13.68 5.06
N ILE A 202 -5.25 -13.29 4.03
CA ILE A 202 -6.57 -12.64 4.19
C ILE A 202 -7.61 -13.54 4.90
N ARG A 203 -7.45 -14.87 4.84
CA ARG A 203 -8.33 -15.85 5.51
C ARG A 203 -7.98 -16.04 7.00
N LYS A 204 -6.92 -15.40 7.50
CA LYS A 204 -6.45 -15.55 8.89
C LYS A 204 -6.79 -14.32 9.74
N TYR A 205 -6.94 -14.56 11.04
CA TYR A 205 -7.19 -13.54 12.05
C TYR A 205 -6.04 -13.53 13.06
N PHE A 206 -5.27 -12.44 13.09
CA PHE A 206 -4.17 -12.30 14.03
C PHE A 206 -4.02 -10.85 14.51
N PRO A 207 -3.98 -10.60 15.84
CA PRO A 207 -4.19 -11.58 16.92
C PRO A 207 -5.62 -12.14 16.90
N ALA A 208 -5.83 -13.35 17.42
CA ALA A 208 -7.15 -13.99 17.42
C ALA A 208 -8.22 -13.13 18.12
N ALA A 209 -7.83 -12.39 19.16
CA ALA A 209 -8.68 -11.46 19.89
C ALA A 209 -9.26 -10.34 19.00
N ASN A 210 -8.57 -9.94 17.93
CA ASN A 210 -9.01 -8.91 17.00
C ASN A 210 -9.88 -9.47 15.85
N ARG A 211 -10.28 -10.75 15.87
CA ARG A 211 -11.13 -11.34 14.81
C ARG A 211 -12.40 -10.53 14.54
N ALA A 212 -13.14 -10.17 15.59
CA ALA A 212 -14.38 -9.39 15.44
C ALA A 212 -14.09 -7.99 14.87
N LEU A 213 -12.98 -7.37 15.27
CA LEU A 213 -12.56 -6.08 14.75
C LEU A 213 -12.18 -6.16 13.26
N GLN A 214 -11.43 -7.19 12.84
CA GLN A 214 -11.09 -7.41 11.43
C GLN A 214 -12.34 -7.51 10.54
N ILE A 215 -13.34 -8.29 11.00
CA ILE A 215 -14.61 -8.46 10.28
C ILE A 215 -15.34 -7.11 10.18
N ARG A 216 -15.40 -6.36 11.27
CA ARG A 216 -16.03 -5.03 11.29
C ARG A 216 -15.33 -4.05 10.33
N ILE A 217 -13.99 -4.06 10.29
CA ILE A 217 -13.20 -3.25 9.34
C ILE A 217 -13.52 -3.67 7.90
N ALA A 218 -13.62 -4.96 7.60
CA ALA A 218 -13.95 -5.43 6.27
C ALA A 218 -15.34 -4.96 5.80
N THR A 219 -16.30 -4.77 6.72
CA THR A 219 -17.66 -4.32 6.38
C THR A 219 -17.74 -2.81 6.08
N SER A 220 -17.01 -1.97 6.81
CA SER A 220 -17.14 -0.49 6.73
C SER A 220 -15.86 0.22 6.28
N GLY A 221 -14.84 -0.54 5.90
CA GLY A 221 -13.49 -0.09 5.65
C GLY A 221 -12.81 -0.95 4.61
N LEU A 222 -11.59 -1.36 4.90
CA LEU A 222 -10.80 -2.24 4.03
C LEU A 222 -9.80 -3.06 4.86
N VAL A 223 -9.68 -4.35 4.56
CA VAL A 223 -8.59 -5.21 5.02
C VAL A 223 -7.75 -5.59 3.81
N VAL A 224 -6.44 -5.41 3.90
CA VAL A 224 -5.48 -5.69 2.82
C VAL A 224 -4.41 -6.64 3.34
N SER A 225 -4.11 -7.68 2.56
CA SER A 225 -2.95 -8.55 2.75
C SER A 225 -2.13 -8.63 1.48
N GLN A 226 -0.81 -8.62 1.60
CA GLN A 226 0.11 -8.93 0.51
C GLN A 226 0.54 -10.41 0.49
N PHE A 227 0.01 -11.23 1.39
CA PHE A 227 0.46 -12.62 1.56
C PHE A 227 -0.59 -13.57 0.99
N TRP A 228 -0.17 -14.77 0.59
CA TRP A 228 -1.10 -15.81 0.13
C TRP A 228 -2.26 -16.00 1.11
N PRO A 229 -3.47 -16.36 0.65
CA PRO A 229 -4.69 -16.27 1.46
C PRO A 229 -4.63 -16.96 2.82
N ASP A 230 -3.89 -18.06 2.92
CA ASP A 230 -3.71 -18.86 4.14
C ASP A 230 -2.40 -18.65 4.89
N ALA A 231 -1.56 -17.70 4.45
CA ALA A 231 -0.23 -17.50 5.01
C ALA A 231 -0.30 -17.25 6.53
N PRO A 232 0.45 -18.01 7.35
CA PRO A 232 0.46 -17.82 8.79
C PRO A 232 1.23 -16.55 9.18
N PRO A 233 1.01 -16.01 10.40
CA PRO A 233 1.86 -14.96 10.94
C PRO A 233 3.29 -15.45 11.13
N THR A 234 4.30 -14.70 10.66
CA THR A 234 5.71 -15.01 10.86
C THR A 234 6.48 -13.78 11.33
N LYS A 235 7.71 -13.96 11.83
CA LYS A 235 8.57 -12.83 12.21
C LYS A 235 8.93 -11.94 11.01
N GLN A 236 8.87 -12.49 9.80
CA GLN A 236 9.21 -11.83 8.55
C GLN A 236 8.01 -11.09 7.94
N THR A 237 6.78 -11.59 8.12
CA THR A 237 5.58 -10.97 7.53
C THR A 237 5.24 -9.63 8.19
N PHE A 238 5.50 -9.45 9.49
CA PHE A 238 5.21 -8.17 10.16
C PHE A 238 6.08 -6.99 9.68
N PRO A 239 7.41 -7.11 9.55
CA PRO A 239 8.23 -6.06 8.93
C PRO A 239 7.83 -5.76 7.48
N MET A 240 7.54 -6.80 6.67
CA MET A 240 7.10 -6.62 5.29
C MET A 240 5.78 -5.86 5.22
N ARG A 241 4.80 -6.26 6.04
CA ARG A 241 3.53 -5.54 6.19
C ARG A 241 3.75 -4.08 6.54
N ASN A 242 4.65 -3.79 7.48
CA ASN A 242 4.89 -2.42 7.93
C ASN A 242 5.40 -1.52 6.80
N ALA A 243 6.21 -2.06 5.88
CA ALA A 243 6.64 -1.34 4.68
C ALA A 243 5.46 -1.07 3.72
N THR A 244 4.57 -2.04 3.51
CA THR A 244 3.36 -1.84 2.69
C THR A 244 2.43 -0.80 3.32
N MET A 245 2.27 -0.84 4.64
CA MET A 245 1.47 0.15 5.35
C MET A 245 2.07 1.56 5.27
N SER A 246 3.40 1.71 5.41
CA SER A 246 4.04 3.03 5.24
C SER A 246 3.88 3.55 3.80
N ALA A 247 3.96 2.67 2.81
CA ALA A 247 3.78 3.04 1.41
C ALA A 247 2.34 3.43 1.06
N TYR A 248 1.34 2.73 1.62
CA TYR A 248 -0.08 3.02 1.42
C TYR A 248 -0.48 4.38 2.02
N GLY A 249 0.00 4.67 3.24
CA GLY A 249 -0.34 5.89 3.97
C GLY A 249 0.27 7.17 3.38
N ARG A 250 -0.42 8.29 3.59
CA ARG A 250 0.10 9.64 3.31
C ARG A 250 1.07 10.12 4.38
N ALA A 251 0.89 9.69 5.62
CA ALA A 251 1.76 9.95 6.75
C ALA A 251 1.69 8.80 7.77
N THR A 252 2.67 8.72 8.68
CA THR A 252 2.67 7.79 9.82
C THR A 252 2.81 8.53 11.14
N ILE A 253 1.84 8.38 12.04
CA ILE A 253 1.88 8.86 13.41
C ILE A 253 2.30 7.71 14.33
N VAL A 254 3.41 7.87 15.05
CA VAL A 254 3.87 6.90 16.06
C VAL A 254 3.55 7.42 17.46
N VAL A 255 2.60 6.77 18.12
CA VAL A 255 2.02 7.25 19.40
C VAL A 255 2.91 6.93 20.60
N GLU A 256 3.32 5.67 20.72
CA GLU A 256 4.19 5.19 21.80
C GLU A 256 4.96 3.97 21.30
N ALA A 257 6.25 3.88 21.57
CA ALA A 257 7.09 2.78 21.14
C ALA A 257 8.39 2.71 21.96
N GLY A 258 8.84 1.50 22.27
CA GLY A 258 10.16 1.27 22.87
C GLY A 258 11.29 1.17 21.85
N GLU A 259 12.52 1.00 22.34
CA GLU A 259 13.75 0.97 21.52
C GLU A 259 13.77 -0.13 20.44
N GLN A 260 13.14 -1.27 20.74
CA GLN A 260 13.08 -2.45 19.86
C GLN A 260 11.69 -2.66 19.25
N SER A 261 10.86 -1.60 19.21
CA SER A 261 9.49 -1.70 18.71
C SER A 261 9.42 -1.90 17.19
N GLY A 262 8.43 -2.68 16.74
CA GLY A 262 8.10 -2.80 15.31
C GLY A 262 7.68 -1.47 14.67
N ALA A 263 7.16 -0.52 15.45
CA ALA A 263 6.82 0.82 14.98
C ALA A 263 8.05 1.61 14.50
N ARG A 264 9.25 1.32 15.07
CA ARG A 264 10.53 1.87 14.58
C ARG A 264 10.81 1.45 13.15
N ILE A 265 10.53 0.18 12.82
CA ILE A 265 10.74 -0.36 11.46
C ILE A 265 9.83 0.38 10.49
N GLN A 266 8.55 0.58 10.85
CA GLN A 266 7.62 1.33 10.02
C GLN A 266 8.03 2.79 9.83
N ALA A 267 8.47 3.48 10.90
CA ALA A 267 8.94 4.86 10.80
C ALA A 267 10.13 4.99 9.84
N ARG A 268 11.09 4.05 9.91
CA ARG A 268 12.21 4.00 8.96
C ARG A 268 11.77 3.70 7.53
N SER A 269 10.83 2.76 7.34
CA SER A 269 10.27 2.48 6.02
C SER A 269 9.56 3.71 5.43
N ALA A 270 8.79 4.44 6.25
CA ALA A 270 8.11 5.66 5.83
C ALA A 270 9.10 6.73 5.37
N VAL A 271 10.18 6.98 6.13
CA VAL A 271 11.26 7.89 5.70
C VAL A 271 11.88 7.43 4.38
N ALA A 272 12.21 6.14 4.25
CA ALA A 272 12.76 5.57 3.02
C ALA A 272 11.81 5.68 1.81
N HIS A 273 10.49 5.71 2.05
CA HIS A 273 9.47 5.92 1.02
C HIS A 273 9.19 7.40 0.73
N GLY A 274 9.86 8.34 1.40
CA GLY A 274 9.54 9.76 1.32
C GLY A 274 8.15 10.10 1.88
N ARG A 275 7.69 9.33 2.87
CA ARG A 275 6.39 9.50 3.55
C ARG A 275 6.62 10.17 4.91
N PRO A 276 5.93 11.28 5.19
CA PRO A 276 6.06 11.98 6.46
C PRO A 276 5.81 11.10 7.68
N VAL A 277 6.60 11.33 8.72
CA VAL A 277 6.48 10.67 10.03
C VAL A 277 6.25 11.71 11.11
N ILE A 278 5.26 11.47 11.96
CA ILE A 278 4.95 12.29 13.13
C ILE A 278 5.24 11.44 14.36
N LEU A 279 6.16 11.88 15.20
CA LEU A 279 6.54 11.20 16.43
C LEU A 279 5.95 11.94 17.63
N LEU A 280 5.13 11.26 18.42
CA LEU A 280 4.68 11.80 19.70
C LEU A 280 5.87 11.87 20.67
N ASP A 281 5.81 12.76 21.66
CA ASP A 281 6.91 13.02 22.59
C ASP A 281 7.45 11.75 23.30
N ALA A 282 6.55 10.82 23.63
CA ALA A 282 6.89 9.51 24.20
C ALA A 282 7.89 8.70 23.35
N VAL A 283 8.00 9.01 22.05
CA VAL A 283 8.93 8.40 21.10
C VAL A 283 10.03 9.38 20.71
N ALA A 284 9.64 10.60 20.34
CA ALA A 284 10.52 11.66 19.84
C ALA A 284 11.64 11.98 20.84
N SER A 285 11.28 12.13 22.12
CA SER A 285 12.21 12.40 23.22
C SER A 285 12.54 11.12 24.00
N GLY A 286 11.56 10.21 24.10
CA GLY A 286 11.63 9.00 24.92
C GLY A 286 12.49 7.86 24.39
N THR A 287 12.98 7.93 23.13
CA THR A 287 13.82 6.88 22.55
C THR A 287 15.04 7.43 21.80
N ASN A 288 16.13 6.68 21.78
CA ASN A 288 17.33 7.00 21.00
C ASN A 288 17.01 7.04 19.50
N TRP A 289 16.24 6.07 19.01
CA TRP A 289 15.89 6.03 17.59
C TRP A 289 14.95 7.16 17.19
N GLY A 290 14.02 7.57 18.06
CA GLY A 290 13.12 8.69 17.80
C GLY A 290 13.91 9.99 17.70
N ARG A 291 14.80 10.25 18.68
CA ARG A 291 15.71 11.40 18.63
C ARG A 291 16.58 11.42 17.38
N SER A 292 17.11 10.27 16.99
CA SER A 292 17.91 10.15 15.76
C SER A 292 17.08 10.43 14.50
N LEU A 293 15.80 10.06 14.47
CA LEU A 293 14.95 10.19 13.30
C LEU A 293 14.43 11.62 13.10
N LEU A 294 14.36 12.44 14.15
CA LEU A 294 13.95 13.85 14.05
C LEU A 294 14.85 14.71 13.15
N GLY A 295 16.08 14.27 12.89
CA GLY A 295 16.98 14.95 11.94
C GLY A 295 16.69 14.64 10.47
N GLU A 296 15.86 13.64 10.19
CA GLU A 296 15.56 13.23 8.82
C GLU A 296 14.49 14.16 8.19
N PRO A 297 14.61 14.47 6.88
CA PRO A 297 13.59 15.21 6.17
C PRO A 297 12.21 14.53 6.24
N GLY A 298 11.16 15.32 6.52
CA GLY A 298 9.79 14.82 6.60
C GLY A 298 9.44 14.15 7.94
N VAL A 299 10.28 14.28 8.97
CA VAL A 299 9.99 13.79 10.32
C VAL A 299 9.68 14.96 11.25
N TYR A 300 8.57 14.87 11.97
CA TYR A 300 8.02 15.96 12.78
C TYR A 300 7.73 15.48 14.20
N PRO A 301 8.09 16.24 15.25
CA PRO A 301 7.61 15.98 16.60
C PRO A 301 6.16 16.47 16.76
N ALA A 302 5.42 15.87 17.69
CA ALA A 302 4.16 16.38 18.18
C ALA A 302 4.06 16.17 19.71
N ALA A 303 3.67 17.21 20.44
CA ALA A 303 3.58 17.15 21.89
C ALA A 303 2.34 16.39 22.39
N ASN A 304 1.27 16.36 21.59
CA ASN A 304 0.00 15.76 21.96
C ASN A 304 -0.82 15.32 20.74
N ALA A 305 -1.98 14.70 20.98
CA ALA A 305 -2.88 14.19 19.95
C ALA A 305 -3.34 15.28 18.97
N HIS A 306 -3.70 16.47 19.49
CA HIS A 306 -4.22 17.56 18.68
C HIS A 306 -3.17 18.05 17.67
N GLU A 307 -1.95 18.33 18.12
CA GLU A 307 -0.86 18.73 17.24
C GLU A 307 -0.52 17.64 16.20
N ALA A 308 -0.55 16.37 16.60
CA ALA A 308 -0.32 15.27 15.66
C ALA A 308 -1.39 15.22 14.55
N VAL A 309 -2.65 15.46 14.89
CA VAL A 309 -3.76 15.55 13.93
C VAL A 309 -3.57 16.75 13.02
N GLU A 310 -3.35 17.95 13.55
CA GLU A 310 -3.16 19.17 12.74
C GLU A 310 -2.04 19.00 11.71
N ARG A 311 -0.89 18.45 12.13
CA ARG A 311 0.23 18.16 11.23
C ARG A 311 -0.17 17.17 10.13
N ALA A 312 -0.85 16.08 10.49
CA ALA A 312 -1.30 15.08 9.54
C ALA A 312 -2.29 15.68 8.51
N LEU A 313 -3.21 16.54 8.94
CA LEU A 313 -4.15 17.22 8.05
C LEU A 313 -3.46 18.19 7.10
N GLY A 314 -2.44 18.94 7.57
CA GLY A 314 -1.61 19.78 6.71
C GLY A 314 -0.94 18.96 5.59
N ILE A 315 -0.31 17.84 5.95
CA ILE A 315 0.35 16.93 4.99
C ILE A 315 -0.63 16.38 3.95
N VAL A 316 -1.82 15.94 4.39
CA VAL A 316 -2.85 15.38 3.51
C VAL A 316 -3.37 16.44 2.54
N THR A 317 -3.59 17.66 3.03
CA THR A 317 -4.12 18.79 2.23
C THR A 317 -3.12 19.23 1.17
N ASP A 318 -1.85 19.43 1.54
CA ASP A 318 -0.79 19.87 0.63
C ASP A 318 -0.58 18.89 -0.52
N ARG A 319 -0.54 17.58 -0.23
CA ARG A 319 -0.43 16.56 -1.28
C ARG A 319 -1.66 16.53 -2.19
N SER A 320 -2.84 16.78 -1.64
CA SER A 320 -4.07 16.83 -2.44
C SER A 320 -4.07 18.04 -3.38
N HIS A 321 -3.56 19.18 -2.92
CA HIS A 321 -3.36 20.36 -3.77
C HIS A 321 -2.32 20.12 -4.86
N LEU A 322 -1.16 19.55 -4.51
CA LEU A 322 -0.13 19.23 -5.50
C LEU A 322 -0.64 18.27 -6.57
N ALA A 323 -1.38 17.22 -6.18
CA ALA A 323 -1.97 16.28 -7.13
C ALA A 323 -2.95 16.97 -8.10
N LYS A 324 -3.78 17.90 -7.61
CA LYS A 324 -4.69 18.69 -8.44
C LYS A 324 -3.92 19.60 -9.41
N LEU A 325 -2.90 20.30 -8.94
CA LEU A 325 -2.07 21.18 -9.77
C LEU A 325 -1.34 20.40 -10.87
N LEU A 326 -0.77 19.23 -10.54
CA LEU A 326 -0.11 18.38 -11.53
C LEU A 326 -1.09 17.84 -12.57
N ALA A 327 -2.31 17.48 -12.17
CA ALA A 327 -3.35 17.06 -13.11
C ALA A 327 -3.74 18.17 -14.09
N MET A 328 -3.81 19.43 -13.64
CA MET A 328 -4.13 20.58 -14.50
C MET A 328 -3.01 20.94 -15.49
N VAL A 329 -1.77 20.50 -15.26
CA VAL A 329 -0.63 20.74 -16.17
C VAL A 329 -0.47 19.59 -17.19
N GLY A 330 -1.16 18.47 -16.97
CA GLY A 330 -1.13 17.29 -17.85
C GLY A 330 -2.27 17.19 -18.87
N GLU A 331 -3.19 18.16 -18.89
CA GLU A 331 -4.23 18.37 -19.92
C GLU A 331 -3.76 19.38 -20.98
#